data_AF-A0A1V8S8V7-F1
#
_entry.id   AF-A0A1V8S8V7-F1
#
_cell.length_a   1.000
_cell.length_b   1.000
_cell.length_c   1.000
_cell.angle_alpha   90.00
_cell.angle_beta   90.00
_cell.angle_gamma   90.00
#
_symmetry.space_group_name_H-M   'P 1'
#
loop_
_entity.id
_entity.type
_entity.pdbx_description
1 polymer ?
#
loop_
_entity_poly.entity_id
_entity_poly.type
_entity_poly.pdbx_seq_one_letter_code
_entity_poly.pdbx_strand_id
1 'polypeptide(L)'
;MASVSTINVGGRHTVPRLRLSRVNGLLFFDADPILFEHVLNFLRRPFPPIFWTRTNGFDLALYVRLLNEAEYFQLDALADWIREKK
;
A
#
# COMPACT_ATOMS: atom_id res chain seq x y z
N MET A 1 -14.44 0.73 -21.77
CA MET A 1 -13.02 0.70 -22.18
C MET A 1 -12.31 1.86 -21.49
N ALA A 2 -11.64 1.61 -20.36
CA ALA A 2 -10.91 2.67 -19.66
C ALA A 2 -9.55 2.86 -20.35
N SER A 3 -9.33 4.06 -20.90
CA SER A 3 -8.11 4.43 -21.63
C SER A 3 -6.90 4.45 -20.68
N VAL A 4 -5.88 3.64 -21.00
CA VAL A 4 -4.57 3.67 -20.34
C VAL A 4 -3.80 4.86 -20.91
N SER A 5 -3.69 5.94 -20.14
CA SER A 5 -2.85 7.08 -20.49
C SER A 5 -1.53 7.01 -19.72
N THR A 6 -0.51 6.45 -20.37
CA THR A 6 0.89 6.51 -19.95
C THR A 6 1.46 7.87 -20.31
N ILE A 7 1.92 8.65 -19.33
CA ILE A 7 2.66 9.89 -19.57
C ILE A 7 4.14 9.60 -19.33
N ASN A 8 4.95 9.65 -20.39
CA ASN A 8 6.39 9.46 -20.30
C ASN A 8 7.01 10.74 -19.74
N VAL A 9 7.32 10.75 -18.44
CA VAL A 9 8.10 11.81 -17.82
C VAL A 9 9.53 11.29 -17.72
N GLY A 10 10.42 11.85 -18.52
CA GLY A 10 11.80 11.40 -18.65
C GLY A 10 12.51 11.30 -17.30
N GLY A 11 13.09 10.13 -17.03
CA GLY A 11 13.98 9.90 -15.88
C GLY A 11 13.52 8.78 -14.94
N ARG A 12 13.73 7.52 -15.35
CA ARG A 12 13.95 6.30 -14.53
C ARG A 12 13.11 6.02 -13.27
N HIS A 13 11.97 6.66 -13.05
CA HIS A 13 11.02 6.26 -12.02
C HIS A 13 9.61 6.22 -12.61
N THR A 14 9.10 5.01 -12.82
CA THR A 14 7.68 4.81 -13.05
C THR A 14 6.94 5.20 -11.78
N VAL A 15 6.38 6.41 -11.75
CA VAL A 15 5.48 6.80 -10.67
C VAL A 15 4.16 6.03 -10.85
N PRO A 16 3.77 5.14 -9.92
CA PRO A 16 2.43 4.58 -9.96
C PRO A 16 1.45 5.74 -9.71
N ARG A 17 0.78 6.19 -10.76
CA ARG A 17 -0.33 7.13 -10.61
C ARG A 17 -1.44 6.37 -9.90
N LEU A 18 -1.73 6.73 -8.66
CA LEU A 18 -2.85 6.18 -7.89
C LEU A 18 -4.08 6.11 -8.80
N ARG A 19 -4.60 4.90 -9.02
CA ARG A 19 -5.71 4.67 -9.93
C ARG A 19 -7.03 5.06 -9.25
N LEU A 20 -7.23 6.35 -9.11
CA LEU A 20 -8.45 6.92 -8.55
C LEU A 20 -9.50 7.01 -9.66
N SER A 21 -10.60 6.27 -9.51
CA SER A 21 -11.79 6.47 -10.34
C SER A 21 -12.81 7.25 -9.53
N ARG A 22 -13.33 8.35 -10.07
CA ARG A 22 -14.38 9.13 -9.43
C ARG A 22 -15.71 8.80 -10.10
N VAL A 23 -16.65 8.21 -9.35
CA VAL A 23 -18.01 7.92 -9.83
C VAL A 23 -18.98 8.59 -8.88
N ASN A 24 -19.83 9.49 -9.39
CA ASN A 24 -20.86 10.19 -8.60
C ASN A 24 -20.32 10.91 -7.34
N GLY A 25 -19.09 11.44 -7.41
CA GLY A 25 -18.45 12.13 -6.29
C GLY A 25 -17.72 11.22 -5.28
N LEU A 26 -17.82 9.90 -5.44
CA LEU A 26 -17.11 8.91 -4.61
C LEU A 26 -15.74 8.59 -5.22
N LEU A 27 -14.73 8.49 -4.35
CA LEU A 27 -13.40 8.02 -4.71
C LEU A 27 -13.36 6.50 -4.60
N PHE A 28 -13.04 5.83 -5.70
CA PHE A 28 -12.78 4.39 -5.72
C PHE A 28 -11.28 4.15 -5.63
N PHE A 29 -10.89 3.37 -4.62
CA PHE A 29 -9.54 2.86 -4.45
C PHE A 29 -9.56 1.38 -4.85
N ASP A 30 -8.70 1.02 -5.79
CA ASP A 30 -8.46 -0.37 -6.21
C ASP A 30 -7.49 -1.03 -5.22
N ALA A 31 -7.93 -1.19 -3.98
CA ALA A 31 -7.13 -1.65 -2.84
C ALA A 31 -7.86 -2.76 -2.07
N ASP A 32 -7.09 -3.68 -1.47
CA ASP A 32 -7.66 -4.69 -0.57
C ASP A 32 -8.18 -3.99 0.70
N PRO A 33 -9.47 -4.11 1.04
CA PRO A 33 -10.06 -3.37 2.16
C PRO A 33 -9.46 -3.74 3.52
N ILE A 34 -8.98 -4.98 3.68
CA ILE A 34 -8.39 -5.48 4.93
C ILE A 34 -6.99 -4.89 5.12
N LEU A 35 -6.17 -4.88 4.04
CA LEU A 35 -4.84 -4.27 4.09
C LEU A 35 -4.92 -2.75 4.20
N PHE A 36 -5.92 -2.14 3.55
CA PHE A 36 -6.12 -0.70 3.58
C PHE A 36 -6.39 -0.17 4.99
N GLU A 37 -7.01 -0.96 5.87
CA GLU A 37 -7.18 -0.57 7.27
C GLU A 37 -5.84 -0.36 7.98
N HIS A 38 -4.86 -1.24 7.74
CA HIS A 38 -3.51 -1.10 8.31
C HIS A 38 -2.78 0.13 7.77
N VAL A 39 -2.96 0.42 6.48
CA VAL A 39 -2.46 1.64 5.84
C VAL A 39 -3.06 2.89 6.49
N LEU A 40 -4.39 2.94 6.64
CA LEU A 40 -5.07 4.07 7.28
C LEU A 40 -4.65 4.26 8.74
N ASN A 41 -4.46 3.16 9.47
CA ASN A 41 -4.00 3.21 10.85
C ASN A 41 -2.58 3.76 10.94
N PHE A 42 -1.68 3.36 10.05
CA PHE A 42 -0.32 3.91 9.96
C PHE A 42 -0.31 5.41 9.63
N LEU A 43 -1.18 5.83 8.70
CA LEU A 43 -1.33 7.25 8.35
C LEU A 43 -1.88 8.08 9.54
N ARG A 44 -2.79 7.51 10.34
CA ARG A 44 -3.35 8.18 11.51
C ARG A 44 -2.34 8.26 12.65
N ARG A 45 -1.57 7.20 12.86
CA ARG A 45 -0.53 7.08 13.87
C ARG A 45 0.61 6.27 13.25
N PRO A 46 1.82 6.83 13.09
CA PRO A 46 2.94 6.16 12.43
C PRO A 46 3.56 5.08 13.34
N PHE A 47 2.73 4.12 13.74
CA PHE A 47 3.13 2.93 14.47
C PHE A 47 3.00 1.72 13.53
N PRO A 48 4.08 0.97 13.31
CA PRO A 48 4.04 -0.18 12.41
C PRO A 48 3.11 -1.29 12.93
N PRO A 49 2.36 -1.96 12.05
CA PRO A 49 1.48 -3.05 12.47
C PRO A 49 2.31 -4.27 12.86
N ILE A 50 1.87 -4.96 13.92
CA ILE A 50 2.49 -6.18 14.42
C ILE A 50 1.55 -7.35 14.16
N PHE A 51 1.89 -8.17 13.16
CA PHE A 51 1.13 -9.38 12.81
C PHE A 51 1.76 -10.60 13.47
N TRP A 52 1.63 -10.72 14.79
CA TRP A 52 2.16 -11.85 15.54
C TRP A 52 1.08 -12.50 16.39
N THR A 53 1.08 -13.84 16.40
CA THR A 53 0.25 -14.63 17.31
C THR A 53 1.09 -15.71 17.98
N ARG A 54 0.68 -16.12 19.18
CA ARG A 54 1.37 -17.19 19.92
C ARG A 54 1.34 -18.54 19.19
N THR A 55 0.30 -18.78 18.40
CA THR A 55 0.07 -20.06 17.69
C THR A 55 0.82 -20.13 16.37
N ASN A 56 0.81 -19.06 15.57
CA ASN A 56 1.33 -19.07 14.20
C ASN A 56 2.62 -18.26 14.03
N GLY A 57 3.09 -17.58 15.07
CA GLY A 57 4.23 -16.68 14.99
C GLY A 57 3.90 -15.42 14.18
N PHE A 58 4.90 -14.88 13.48
CA PHE A 58 4.72 -13.73 12.59
C PHE A 58 4.08 -14.16 11.27
N ASP A 59 3.03 -13.45 10.85
CA ASP A 59 2.43 -13.66 9.55
C ASP A 59 3.25 -12.94 8.45
N LEU A 60 4.31 -13.62 8.01
CA LEU A 60 5.20 -13.11 6.97
C LEU A 60 4.49 -12.90 5.62
N ALA A 61 3.47 -13.71 5.32
CA ALA A 61 2.68 -13.53 4.11
C ALA A 61 1.91 -12.21 4.15
N LEU A 62 1.32 -11.87 5.31
CA LEU A 62 0.63 -10.61 5.51
C LEU A 62 1.57 -9.41 5.42
N TYR A 63 2.80 -9.51 5.95
CA TYR A 63 3.80 -8.46 5.78
C TYR A 63 4.19 -8.22 4.31
N VAL A 64 4.36 -9.29 3.51
CA VAL A 64 4.66 -9.13 2.07
C VAL A 64 3.51 -8.45 1.34
N ARG A 65 2.26 -8.82 1.65
CA ARG A 65 1.09 -8.17 1.06
C ARG A 65 0.99 -6.70 1.46
N LEU A 66 1.24 -6.38 2.73
CA LEU A 66 1.24 -5.00 3.22
C LEU A 66 2.38 -4.17 2.59
N LEU A 67 3.55 -4.77 2.32
CA LEU A 67 4.64 -4.10 1.63
C LEU A 67 4.22 -3.64 0.23
N ASN A 68 3.54 -4.49 -0.54
CA ASN A 68 3.03 -4.10 -1.86
C ASN A 68 2.06 -2.92 -1.77
N GLU A 69 1.21 -2.90 -0.74
CA GLU A 69 0.26 -1.81 -0.52
C GLU A 69 0.96 -0.51 -0.09
N ALA A 70 1.98 -0.62 0.77
CA ALA A 70 2.82 0.51 1.17
C ALA A 70 3.58 1.10 -0.03
N GLU A 71 4.12 0.26 -0.92
CA GLU A 71 4.74 0.69 -2.17
C GLU A 71 3.73 1.35 -3.12
N TYR A 72 2.53 0.79 -3.25
CA TYR A 72 1.45 1.34 -4.09
C TYR A 72 1.02 2.74 -3.62
N PHE A 73 0.88 2.94 -2.31
CA PHE A 73 0.53 4.24 -1.70
C PHE A 73 1.73 5.14 -1.43
N GLN A 74 2.95 4.73 -1.79
CA GLN A 74 4.19 5.49 -1.58
C GLN A 74 4.42 5.85 -0.10
N LEU A 75 4.18 4.90 0.79
CA LEU A 75 4.43 5.00 2.23
C LEU A 75 5.83 4.51 2.55
N ASP A 76 6.85 5.27 2.14
CA ASP A 76 8.26 4.87 2.23
C ASP A 76 8.66 4.41 3.63
N ALA A 77 8.26 5.16 4.67
CA ALA A 77 8.55 4.81 6.06
C ALA A 77 7.96 3.44 6.49
N LEU A 78 6.78 3.08 5.98
CA LEU A 78 6.18 1.78 6.26
C LEU A 78 6.87 0.69 5.46
N ALA A 79 7.16 0.95 4.18
CA ALA A 79 7.85 0.00 3.31
C ALA A 79 9.25 -0.33 3.83
N ASP A 80 10.02 0.67 4.23
CA ASP A 80 11.37 0.51 4.77
C ASP A 80 11.36 -0.26 6.09
N TRP A 81 10.42 0.07 7.00
CA TRP A 81 10.26 -0.68 8.24
C TRP A 81 9.97 -2.16 8.00
N ILE A 82 9.10 -2.50 7.02
CA ILE A 82 8.80 -3.90 6.70
C ILE A 82 10.04 -4.60 6.12
N ARG A 83 10.81 -3.91 5.25
CA ARG A 83 12.03 -4.48 4.64
C ARG A 83 13.15 -4.73 5.65
N GLU A 84 13.31 -3.85 6.63
CA GLU A 84 14.31 -4.00 7.71
C GLU A 84 13.98 -5.15 8.69
N LYS A 85 12.71 -5.55 8.78
CA LYS A 85 12.22 -6.59 9.70
C LYS A 85 12.05 -7.98 9.08
N LYS A 86 12.17 -8.10 7.77
CA LYS A 86 12.14 -9.37 7.04
C LYS A 86 13.49 -10.08 7.11
#